data_AF-A0A7H9V9S9-F1
#
_entry.id   AF-A0A7H9V9S9-F1
#
_cell.length_a   1.000
_cell.length_b   1.000
_cell.length_c   1.000
_cell.angle_alpha   90.00
_cell.angle_beta   90.00
_cell.angle_gamma   90.00
#
_symmetry.space_group_name_H-M   'P 1'
#
loop_
_entity.id
_entity.type
_entity.pdbx_description
1 polymer ?
#
loop_
_entity_poly.entity_id
_entity_poly.type
_entity_poly.pdbx_seq_one_letter_code
_entity_poly.pdbx_strand_id
1 'polypeptide(L)' 'MVKAVALSTVHLCRSPGEKSPEGKTIKRAEIEVKAPGSIIDVDKKQLDDLVAKGAARPASKVDLVKADEASQMDLGQA' A
#
# COMPACT_ATOMS: atom_id res chain seq x y z
N MET A 1 10.55 5.48 5.02
CA MET A 1 9.20 4.91 4.85
C MET A 1 8.73 4.38 6.20
N VAL A 2 7.42 4.38 6.42
CA VAL A 2 6.75 3.90 7.64
C VAL A 2 5.81 2.77 7.23
N LYS A 3 5.76 1.71 8.05
CA LYS A 3 4.86 0.57 7.85
C LYS A 3 3.49 0.86 8.46
N ALA A 4 2.45 0.60 7.68
CA ALA A 4 1.07 0.74 8.09
C ALA A 4 0.27 -0.52 7.76
N VAL A 5 -0.81 -0.74 8.49
CA VAL A 5 -1.80 -1.80 8.22
C VAL A 5 -2.99 -1.15 7.53
N ALA A 6 -3.35 -1.66 6.36
CA ALA A 6 -4.56 -1.26 5.67
C ALA A 6 -5.79 -1.74 6.46
N LEU A 7 -6.71 -0.83 6.81
CA LEU A 7 -7.97 -1.17 7.49
C LEU A 7 -9.10 -1.47 6.49
N SER A 8 -8.97 -0.94 5.27
CA SER A 8 -9.83 -1.18 4.13
C SER A 8 -8.98 -1.45 2.88
N THR A 9 -9.61 -1.71 1.73
CA THR A 9 -8.86 -1.76 0.46
C THR A 9 -8.26 -0.38 0.17
N VAL A 10 -6.94 -0.31 -0.03
CA VAL A 10 -6.22 0.93 -0.33
C VAL A 10 -5.61 0.84 -1.72
N HIS A 11 -5.78 1.91 -2.52
CA HIS A 11 -5.19 2.05 -3.84
C HIS A 11 -4.04 3.06 -3.77
N LEU A 12 -2.81 2.59 -3.90
CA LEU A 12 -1.60 3.43 -3.82
C LEU A 12 -1.06 3.68 -5.22
N CYS A 13 -0.89 4.95 -5.59
CA CYS A 13 -0.24 5.31 -6.84
C CYS A 13 1.28 5.06 -6.72
N ARG A 14 1.77 4.03 -7.40
CA ARG A 14 3.20 3.68 -7.49
C ARG A 14 3.94 4.61 -8.44
N SER A 15 3.37 4.83 -9.63
CA SER A 15 3.90 5.77 -10.60
C SER A 15 2.77 6.55 -11.27
N PRO A 16 2.90 7.88 -11.42
CA PRO A 16 1.88 8.69 -12.05
C PRO A 16 1.78 8.33 -13.54
N GLY A 17 0.57 8.47 -14.08
CA GLY A 17 0.34 8.40 -15.52
C GLY A 17 0.83 9.65 -16.24
N GLU A 18 0.91 9.57 -17.56
CA GLU A 18 1.36 10.65 -18.42
C GLU A 18 0.32 10.93 -19.51
N LYS A 19 0.10 12.21 -19.80
CA LYS A 19 -0.77 12.68 -20.87
C LYS A 19 0.02 13.53 -21.87
N SER A 20 -0.36 13.45 -23.13
CA SER A 20 0.16 14.31 -24.19
C SER A 20 -0.34 15.75 -24.04
N PRO A 21 0.29 16.74 -24.71
CA PRO A 21 -0.21 18.11 -24.75
C PRO A 21 -1.65 18.22 -25.27
N GLU A 22 -2.06 17.31 -26.15
CA GLU A 22 -3.43 17.21 -26.70
C GLU A 22 -4.39 16.46 -25.75
N GLY A 23 -3.94 16.08 -24.55
CA GLY A 23 -4.75 15.45 -23.50
C GLY A 23 -4.91 13.93 -23.64
N LYS A 24 -4.26 13.28 -24.61
CA LYS A 24 -4.34 11.82 -24.78
C LYS A 24 -3.46 11.10 -23.75
N THR A 25 -3.91 9.96 -23.24
CA THR A 25 -3.11 9.18 -22.29
C THR A 25 -1.96 8.50 -23.02
N ILE A 26 -0.72 8.83 -22.65
CA ILE A 26 0.51 8.21 -23.17
C ILE A 26 0.86 7.01 -22.29
N LYS A 27 0.81 7.19 -20.97
CA LYS A 27 1.15 6.16 -19.98
C LYS A 27 0.07 6.11 -18.91
N ARG A 28 -0.43 4.92 -18.59
CA ARG A 28 -1.35 4.74 -17.47
C ARG A 28 -0.60 4.81 -16.14
N ALA A 29 -1.25 5.38 -15.13
CA ALA A 29 -0.73 5.33 -13.78
C ALA A 29 -0.65 3.87 -13.30
N GLU A 30 0.40 3.56 -12.56
CA GLU A 30 0.56 2.28 -11.90
C GLU A 30 -0.04 2.37 -10.51
N ILE A 31 -1.09 1.58 -10.27
CA ILE A 31 -1.80 1.56 -8.99
C ILE A 31 -1.57 0.20 -8.35
N GLU A 32 -1.02 0.22 -7.13
CA GLU A 32 -0.93 -0.95 -6.28
C GLU A 32 -2.16 -1.03 -5.40
N VAL A 33 -2.87 -2.16 -5.47
CA VAL A 33 -4.06 -2.42 -4.66
C VAL A 33 -3.67 -3.27 -3.46
N LYS A 34 -4.01 -2.81 -2.26
CA LYS A 34 -3.71 -3.48 -1.01
C LYS A 34 -5.00 -3.86 -0.30
N ALA A 35 -5.14 -5.14 -0.01
CA ALA A 35 -6.29 -5.67 0.70
C ALA A 35 -6.27 -5.23 2.18
N PRO A 36 -7.44 -5.20 2.85
CA PRO A 36 -7.50 -5.03 4.30
C PRO A 36 -6.58 -6.03 5.01
N GLY A 37 -5.91 -5.59 6.08
CA GLY A 37 -4.93 -6.36 6.84
C GLY A 37 -3.52 -6.41 6.23
N SER A 38 -3.33 -5.95 4.99
CA SER A 38 -2.01 -5.94 4.36
C SER A 38 -1.09 -4.90 4.99
N ILE A 39 0.21 -5.22 5.08
CA ILE A 39 1.25 -4.24 5.37
C ILE A 39 1.55 -3.41 4.13
N ILE A 40 1.57 -2.09 4.30
CA ILE A 40 1.91 -1.13 3.26
C ILE A 40 3.05 -0.25 3.73
N ASP A 41 4.00 0.02 2.83
CA ASP A 41 5.11 0.94 3.05
C ASP A 41 4.78 2.29 2.41
N VAL A 42 4.64 3.33 3.24
CA VAL A 42 4.26 4.69 2.81
C VAL A 42 5.16 5.72 3.47
N ASP A 43 5.15 6.98 3.00
CA ASP A 43 5.77 8.07 3.75
C ASP A 43 4.89 8.52 4.93
N LYS A 44 5.44 9.37 5.81
CA LYS A 44 4.73 9.83 7.02
C LYS A 44 3.48 10.67 6.69
N LYS A 45 3.54 11.49 5.63
CA LYS A 45 2.43 12.34 5.23
C LYS A 45 1.28 11.51 4.67
N GLN A 46 1.61 10.53 3.82
CA GLN A 46 0.66 9.56 3.31
C GLN A 46 0.00 8.75 4.43
N LEU A 47 0.79 8.33 5.43
CA LEU A 47 0.23 7.66 6.61
C LEU A 47 -0.77 8.55 7.34
N ASP A 48 -0.43 9.81 7.59
CA ASP A 48 -1.33 10.74 8.29
C ASP A 48 -2.63 10.97 7.51
N ASP A 49 -2.55 11.13 6.19
CA ASP A 49 -3.72 11.25 5.32
C ASP A 49 -4.59 9.97 5.34
N LEU A 50 -3.98 8.79 5.34
CA LEU A 50 -4.70 7.51 5.39
C LEU A 50 -5.34 7.26 6.76
N VAL A 51 -4.67 7.64 7.85
CA VAL A 51 -5.20 7.57 9.22
C VAL A 51 -6.37 8.53 9.39
N ALA A 52 -6.24 9.76 8.91
CA ALA A 52 -7.33 10.75 8.95
C ALA A 52 -8.58 10.28 8.19
N LYS A 53 -8.39 9.48 7.14
CA LYS A 53 -9.48 8.86 6.36
C LYS A 53 -9.99 7.53 6.95
N GLY A 54 -9.39 7.03 8.03
CA GLY A 54 -9.70 5.72 8.61
C GLY A 54 -9.33 4.52 7.72
N ALA A 55 -8.50 4.74 6.70
CA ALA A 55 -8.14 3.71 5.71
C ALA A 55 -6.93 2.87 6.14
N ALA A 56 -6.09 3.39 7.03
CA ALA A 56 -4.93 2.68 7.56
C ALA A 56 -4.64 3.09 9.00
N ARG A 57 -3.79 2.30 9.68
CA ARG A 57 -3.19 2.65 10.98
C ARG A 57 -1.70 2.32 11.00
N PRO A 58 -0.90 2.94 11.88
CA PRO A 58 0.48 2.51 12.09
C PRO A 58 0.56 1.01 12.40
N ALA A 59 1.53 0.31 11.80
CA ALA A 59 1.74 -1.10 12.08
C ALA A 59 2.33 -1.27 13.49
N SER A 60 1.77 -2.20 14.26
CA SER A 60 2.31 -2.62 15.54
C SER A 60 3.35 -3.73 15.35
N LYS A 61 4.13 -4.03 16.39
CA LYS A 61 5.08 -5.16 16.36
C LYS A 61 4.40 -6.49 16.01
N VAL A 62 3.17 -6.70 16.49
CA VAL A 62 2.39 -7.92 16.22
C VAL A 62 2.01 -8.02 14.75
N ASP A 63 1.66 -6.90 14.12
CA ASP A 63 1.29 -6.89 12.70
C ASP A 63 2.49 -7.23 11.81
N LEU A 64 3.68 -6.74 12.19
CA LEU A 64 4.92 -7.02 11.46
C LEU A 64 5.30 -8.51 11.55
N VAL A 65 5.24 -9.09 12.74
CA VAL A 65 5.53 -10.52 12.93
C VAL A 65 4.56 -11.40 12.13
N LYS A 66 3.26 -11.10 12.14
CA LYS A 66 2.27 -11.85 11.36
C LYS A 66 2.52 -11.76 9.85
N ALA A 67 2.96 -10.60 9.36
CA ALA A 67 3.31 -10.42 7.96
C ALA A 67 4.56 -11.20 7.58
N ASP A 68 5.56 -11.25 8.45
CA ASP A 68 6.79 -12.04 8.25
C ASP A 68 6.48 -13.55 8.26
N GLU A 69 5.65 -14.02 9.20
CA GLU A 69 5.18 -15.41 9.27
C GLU A 69 4.39 -15.82 8.02
N ALA A 70 3.47 -14.97 7.56
CA ALA A 70 2.73 -15.19 6.32
C ALA A 70 3.66 -15.29 5.10
N SER A 71 4.71 -14.47 5.05
CA SER A 71 5.70 -14.48 3.98
C SER A 71 6.57 -15.75 3.99
N GLN A 72 6.85 -16.31 5.17
CA GLN A 72 7.60 -17.57 5.29
C GLN A 72 6.75 -18.80 4.95
N MET A 73 5.45 -18.80 5.26
CA MET A 73 4.54 -19.90 4.90
C MET A 73 4.28 -19.98 3.39
N ASP A 74 4.28 -18.85 2.68
CA ASP A 74 4.13 -18.79 1.21
C ASP A 74 5.32 -19.43 0.48
N LEU A 75 6.53 -19.35 1.06
CA LEU A 75 7.75 -19.97 0.53
C LEU A 75 7.87 -21.48 0.80
N GLY A 76 6.95 -22.06 1.58
CA GLY A 76 6.97 -23.47 2.00
C GLY A 76 6.13 -24.43 1.15
N GLN A 77 5.48 -23.94 0.10
CA GLN A 77 4.76 -24.77 -0.88
C GLN A 77 5.42 -24.67 -2.26
N ALA A 78 6.54 -25.36 -2.43
CA ALA A 78 7.16 -25.64 -3.73
C ALA A 78 7.47 -27.13 -3.83
#